data_AF-A0A966PPY8-F1
#
_entry.id   AF-A0A966PPY8-F1
#
_cell.length_a   1.000
_cell.length_b   1.000
_cell.length_c   1.000
_cell.angle_alpha   90.00
_cell.angle_beta   90.00
_cell.angle_gamma   90.00
#
_symmetry.space_group_name_H-M   'P 1'
#
loop_
_entity.id
_entity.type
_entity.pdbx_description
1 polymer ?
#
loop_
_entity_poly.entity_id
_entity_poly.type
_entity_poly.pdbx_seq_one_letter_code
_entity_poly.pdbx_strand_id
1 'polypeptide(L)' 'RSSLSYKLKRILKFKAQSVICADALVSDDDTLVSEAELVARADLIVIGAPHKRFASMPISVPVVDIWNIRKQGVLI' A
#
# COMPACT_ATOMS: atom_id res chain seq x y z
N ARG A 1 -9.60 15.86 7.89
CA ARG A 1 -8.48 15.39 7.01
C ARG A 1 -9.01 14.22 6.17
N SER A 2 -9.04 14.30 4.84
CA SER A 2 -9.62 13.26 3.97
C SER A 2 -8.52 12.59 3.12
N SER A 3 -7.69 11.76 3.77
CA SER A 3 -6.59 11.07 3.08
C SER A 3 -7.12 10.12 1.98
N LEU A 4 -6.48 10.16 0.81
CA LEU A 4 -6.80 9.30 -0.33
C LEU A 4 -6.59 7.82 -0.01
N SER A 5 -5.50 7.50 0.70
CA SER A 5 -5.17 6.12 1.10
C SER A 5 -6.24 5.52 2.02
N TYR A 6 -6.82 6.32 2.93
CA TYR A 6 -7.92 5.87 3.80
C TYR A 6 -9.22 5.67 3.03
N LYS A 7 -9.53 6.51 2.03
CA LYS A 7 -10.68 6.28 1.14
C LYS A 7 -10.50 5.02 0.31
N LEU A 8 -9.31 4.80 -0.23
CA LEU A 8 -8.96 3.58 -0.97
C LEU A 8 -9.12 2.33 -0.11
N LYS A 9 -8.61 2.33 1.14
CA LYS A 9 -8.80 1.26 2.12
C LYS A 9 -10.28 0.91 2.29
N ARG A 10 -11.16 1.93 2.41
CA ARG A 10 -12.60 1.72 2.54
C ARG A 10 -13.22 1.05 1.32
N ILE A 11 -12.85 1.47 0.11
CA ILE A 11 -13.35 0.87 -1.14
C ILE A 11 -12.87 -0.58 -1.26
N LEU A 12 -11.58 -0.84 -1.01
CA LEU A 12 -10.99 -2.17 -1.12
C LEU A 12 -11.60 -3.15 -0.10
N LYS A 13 -11.98 -2.68 1.10
CA LYS A 13 -12.65 -3.52 2.11
C LYS A 13 -13.96 -4.14 1.62
N PHE A 14 -14.63 -3.53 0.63
CA PHE A 14 -15.84 -4.09 0.02
C PHE A 14 -15.57 -4.96 -1.22
N LYS A 15 -14.32 -5.00 -1.69
CA LYS A 15 -13.93 -5.65 -2.96
C LYS A 15 -12.96 -6.82 -2.77
N ALA A 16 -12.23 -6.85 -1.66
CA ALA A 16 -11.24 -7.87 -1.33
C ALA A 16 -11.71 -8.70 -0.12
N GLN A 17 -11.19 -9.93 -0.02
CA GLN A 17 -11.46 -10.80 1.14
C GLN A 17 -10.89 -10.22 2.44
N SER A 18 -9.72 -9.57 2.37
CA SER A 18 -9.11 -8.87 3.50
C SER A 18 -8.29 -7.68 3.01
N VAL A 19 -8.18 -6.65 3.84
CA VAL A 19 -7.35 -5.46 3.55
C VAL A 19 -6.56 -5.09 4.80
N ILE A 20 -5.25 -5.26 4.71
CA ILE A 20 -4.27 -4.80 5.71
C ILE A 20 -3.53 -3.57 5.16
N CYS A 21 -3.05 -2.70 6.05
CA CYS A 21 -2.33 -1.49 5.67
C CYS A 21 -1.12 -1.32 6.56
N ALA A 22 -0.05 -0.73 6.03
CA ALA A 22 1.15 -0.38 6.78
C ALA A 22 1.59 1.04 6.38
N ASP A 23 1.95 1.85 7.37
CA ASP A 23 2.61 3.13 7.15
C ASP A 23 3.44 3.50 8.39
N ALA A 24 4.76 3.40 8.28
CA ALA A 24 5.68 3.74 9.38
C ALA A 24 5.62 5.21 9.83
N LEU A 25 4.96 6.10 9.08
CA LEU A 25 4.82 7.52 9.44
C LEU A 25 3.53 7.82 10.21
N VAL A 26 2.67 6.82 10.42
CA VAL A 26 1.42 6.96 11.17
C VAL A 26 1.56 6.21 12.49
N SER A 27 1.56 6.94 13.60
CA SER A 27 1.64 6.38 14.96
C SER A 27 0.26 6.14 15.60
N ASP A 28 -0.77 6.83 15.12
CA ASP A 28 -2.05 6.95 15.83
C ASP A 28 -3.15 6.05 15.23
N ASP A 29 -2.77 4.97 14.52
CA ASP A 29 -3.71 4.02 13.90
C ASP A 29 -3.32 2.57 14.22
N ASP A 30 -3.96 2.01 15.25
CA ASP A 30 -3.74 0.64 15.73
C ASP A 30 -4.16 -0.44 14.71
N THR A 31 -4.82 -0.07 13.61
CA THR A 31 -5.19 -1.01 12.56
C THR A 31 -4.08 -1.25 11.53
N LEU A 32 -2.96 -0.53 11.66
CA LEU A 32 -1.79 -0.70 10.81
C LEU A 32 -0.94 -1.86 11.31
N VAL A 33 -0.53 -2.70 10.36
CA VAL A 33 0.47 -3.76 10.59
C VAL A 33 1.85 -3.25 10.22
N SER A 34 2.89 -4.01 10.59
CA SER A 34 4.25 -3.70 10.14
C SER A 34 4.38 -3.88 8.61
N GLU A 35 5.30 -3.14 7.98
CA GLU A 35 5.57 -3.28 6.54
C GLU A 35 6.03 -4.70 6.19
N ALA A 36 6.82 -5.34 7.06
CA ALA A 36 7.27 -6.72 6.87
C ALA A 36 6.11 -7.73 6.90
N GLU A 37 5.18 -7.57 7.85
CA GLU A 37 3.98 -8.39 7.93
C GLU A 37 3.08 -8.19 6.71
N LEU A 38 2.91 -6.95 6.25
CA LEU A 38 2.14 -6.64 5.05
C LEU A 38 2.72 -7.36 3.82
N VAL A 39 4.02 -7.27 3.60
CA VAL A 39 4.70 -7.92 2.46
C VAL A 39 4.61 -9.45 2.55
N ALA A 40 4.67 -10.03 3.75
CA ALA A 40 4.60 -11.47 3.93
C ALA A 40 3.18 -12.04 3.72
N ARG A 41 2.14 -11.25 4.01
CA ARG A 41 0.73 -11.70 3.98
C ARG A 41 -0.02 -11.34 2.71
N ALA A 42 0.41 -10.29 2.00
CA ALA A 42 -0.29 -9.79 0.83
C ALA A 42 -0.06 -10.68 -0.40
N ASP A 43 -1.14 -10.94 -1.14
CA ASP A 43 -1.15 -11.55 -2.46
C ASP A 43 -1.13 -10.50 -3.60
N LEU A 44 -1.51 -9.26 -3.28
CA LEU A 44 -1.48 -8.07 -4.11
C LEU A 44 -1.15 -6.85 -3.25
N ILE A 45 -0.23 -5.99 -3.68
CA ILE A 45 0.12 -4.74 -2.97
C ILE A 45 -0.34 -3.53 -3.77
N VAL A 46 -0.91 -2.54 -3.08
CA VAL A 46 -1.28 -1.23 -3.66
C VAL A 46 -0.50 -0.13 -2.94
N ILE A 47 0.28 0.65 -3.69
CA ILE A 47 0.98 1.81 -3.14
C ILE A 47 -0.02 2.96 -3.02
N GLY A 48 -0.55 3.16 -1.81
CA GLY A 48 -1.55 4.18 -1.51
C GLY A 48 -0.99 5.59 -1.25
N ALA A 49 0.33 5.73 -1.05
CA ALA A 49 0.98 7.00 -0.74
C ALA A 49 2.36 7.13 -1.42
N PRO A 50 2.78 8.34 -1.84
CA PRO A 50 4.00 8.56 -2.63
C PRO A 50 5.29 8.58 -1.77
N HIS A 51 5.49 7.57 -0.91
CA HIS A 51 6.70 7.48 -0.09
C HIS A 51 7.84 6.81 -0.85
N LYS A 52 8.97 7.52 -0.97
CA LYS A 52 10.17 7.04 -1.70
C LYS A 52 10.67 5.67 -1.21
N ARG A 53 10.47 5.32 0.06
CA ARG A 53 10.91 4.03 0.63
C ARG A 53 10.28 2.81 -0.05
N PHE A 54 9.06 2.95 -0.58
CA PHE A 54 8.38 1.85 -1.25
C PHE A 54 8.98 1.54 -2.64
N ALA A 55 9.78 2.45 -3.19
CA ALA A 55 10.43 2.27 -4.50
C ALA A 55 11.42 1.08 -4.49
N SER A 56 12.16 0.90 -3.38
CA SER A 56 13.16 -0.15 -3.22
C SER A 56 12.72 -1.30 -2.33
N MET A 57 11.45 -1.35 -1.93
CA MET A 57 10.93 -2.42 -1.08
C MET A 57 10.91 -3.76 -1.84
N PRO A 58 11.46 -4.84 -1.26
CA PRO A 58 11.48 -6.16 -1.88
C PRO A 58 10.08 -6.77 -1.81
N ILE A 59 9.35 -6.67 -2.92
CA ILE A 59 7.98 -7.20 -3.06
C ILE A 59 7.99 -8.23 -4.18
N SER A 60 7.53 -9.44 -3.88
CA SER A 60 7.47 -10.57 -4.82
C SER A 60 6.09 -10.78 -5.45
N VAL A 61 5.07 -10.09 -4.95
CA VAL A 61 3.70 -10.16 -5.46
C VAL A 61 3.41 -8.99 -6.42
N PRO A 62 2.35 -9.07 -7.24
CA PRO A 62 1.98 -7.95 -8.10
C PRO A 62 1.78 -6.65 -7.30
N VAL A 63 2.22 -5.53 -7.90
CA VAL A 63 2.16 -4.20 -7.28
C VAL A 63 1.37 -3.25 -8.17
N VAL A 64 0.33 -2.64 -7.61
CA VAL A 64 -0.38 -1.50 -8.20
C VAL A 64 0.23 -0.21 -7.65
N ASP A 65 1.10 0.41 -8.44
CA ASP A 65 1.75 1.67 -8.10
C ASP A 65 1.09 2.86 -8.80
N ILE A 66 0.13 3.48 -8.13
CA ILE A 66 -0.64 4.63 -8.65
C ILE A 66 0.25 5.89 -8.74
N TRP A 67 1.36 5.91 -8.00
CA TRP A 67 2.27 7.05 -7.92
C TRP A 67 3.49 6.91 -8.84
N ASN A 68 3.64 5.76 -9.51
CA ASN A 68 4.78 5.40 -10.35
C ASN A 68 6.15 5.61 -9.67
N ILE A 69 6.22 5.43 -8.34
CA ILE A 69 7.45 5.60 -7.56
C ILE A 69 8.47 4.48 -7.82
N ARG A 70 8.01 3.29 -8.21
CA ARG A 70 8.84 2.16 -8.62
C ARG A 70 9.33 2.30 -10.07
N LYS A 71 8.83 3.29 -10.83
CA LYS A 71 9.16 3.53 -12.25
C LYS A 71 8.91 2.31 -13.16
N GLN A 72 7.94 1.49 -12.77
CA GLN A 72 7.50 0.29 -13.50
C GLN A 72 6.15 0.51 -14.21
N GLY A 73 5.61 1.73 -14.14
CA GLY A 73 4.38 2.11 -14.83
C GLY A 73 4.57 2.33 -16.33
N VAL A 74 3.46 2.58 -17.01
CA VAL A 74 3.43 2.85 -18.46
C VAL A 74 4.15 4.18 -18.75
N LEU A 75 5.15 4.14 -19.63
CA LEU A 75 5.71 5.32 -20.29
C LEU A 75 4.87 5.58 -21.54
N ILE A 76 4.30 6.78 -21.66
CA ILE A 76 3.57 7.23 -22.85
C ILE A 76 4.50 8.15 -23.65
#